data_AF-A0A7S1AYB6-F1
#
_entry.id   AF-A0A7S1AYB6-F1
#
_cell.length_a   1.000
_cell.length_b   1.000
_cell.length_c   1.000
_cell.angle_alpha   90.00
_cell.angle_beta   90.00
_cell.angle_gamma   90.00
#
_symmetry.space_group_name_H-M   'P 1'
#
loop_
_entity.id
_entity.type
_entity.pdbx_description
1 polymer ?
#
loop_
_entity_poly.entity_id
_entity_poly.type
_entity_poly.pdbx_seq_one_letter_code
_entity_poly.pdbx_strand_id
1 'polypeptide(L)'
;QLRLISRPSAILGNMGEQSTFLLLGTVILLPWNCMLSAMPWFTKSTFPKNGWSATVTPALPAVGITVQLLMIAAGDRFGAKGIRLNIYVLIFGACLSLLFIPLSIPNLIPAQFLIAVITGTLLGGFSTCFIQSCGGALLSTASPDAAAAFSNGLAFAGIVSLVVSEVTSSIFDEQIASFALFSVCAGLFIVCVFDQMRYLRQRESLAQEDKTHLSVIRHSGSEMIPEETLQATTQEPTSVWGSVARGWVQESIMLLNYILTFAVFPQINLKWPAKINLSGDDYSLLMITTFQVFDLSGRLLCGSRVFKFMPGPRTNWMLLVIRLATLPFFFLGWLRPNTVFGSFPLLFIIMVLFALLNGVVTTLCFIHAGTTAEVRDKDWVNRATAMCINIGIMVGSGVCSVAQTLLQA
;
A
#
# COMPACT_ATOMS: atom_id res chain seq x y z
N GLN A 1 37.55 -1.50 -22.83
CA GLN A 1 36.81 -1.43 -21.56
C GLN A 1 36.70 0.02 -21.11
N LEU A 2 35.74 0.77 -21.67
CA LEU A 2 35.44 2.13 -21.22
C LEU A 2 34.56 2.02 -19.97
N ARG A 3 35.14 2.26 -18.79
CA ARG A 3 34.35 2.55 -17.58
C ARG A 3 33.59 3.84 -17.86
N LEU A 4 32.32 3.70 -18.22
CA LEU A 4 31.33 4.78 -18.19
C LEU A 4 31.49 5.47 -16.83
N ILE A 5 32.07 6.67 -16.86
CA ILE A 5 32.09 7.58 -15.73
C ILE A 5 30.62 7.88 -15.44
N SER A 6 30.07 7.21 -14.43
CA SER A 6 28.70 7.43 -13.98
C SER A 6 28.58 8.90 -13.61
N ARG A 7 27.80 9.66 -14.39
CA ARG A 7 27.59 11.09 -14.15
C ARG A 7 27.05 11.29 -12.73
N PRO A 8 27.58 12.22 -11.93
CA PRO A 8 27.10 12.55 -10.59
C PRO A 8 25.58 12.86 -10.53
N SER A 9 25.00 13.29 -11.65
CA SER A 9 23.56 13.53 -11.79
C SER A 9 22.69 12.30 -11.57
N ALA A 10 23.20 11.08 -11.79
CA ALA A 10 22.46 9.84 -11.57
C ALA A 10 22.19 9.57 -10.08
N ILE A 11 23.13 9.92 -9.20
CA ILE A 11 23.01 9.65 -7.75
C ILE A 11 21.99 10.58 -7.11
N LEU A 12 22.05 11.88 -7.41
CA LEU A 12 21.08 12.88 -6.93
C LEU A 12 19.69 12.66 -7.51
N GLY A 13 19.58 12.22 -8.76
CA GLY A 13 18.31 11.84 -9.38
C GLY A 13 17.61 10.70 -8.64
N ASN A 14 18.37 9.68 -8.22
CA ASN A 14 17.81 8.51 -7.52
C ASN A 14 17.27 8.86 -6.13
N MET A 15 17.94 9.75 -5.38
CA MET A 15 17.44 10.16 -4.05
C MET A 15 16.12 10.94 -4.14
N GLY A 16 15.99 11.82 -5.13
CA GLY A 16 14.74 12.54 -5.38
C GLY A 16 13.59 11.60 -5.71
N GLU A 17 13.82 10.66 -6.64
CA GLU A 17 12.83 9.64 -7.03
C GLU A 17 12.37 8.80 -5.83
N GLN A 18 13.30 8.29 -5.02
CA GLN A 18 12.95 7.49 -3.83
C GLN A 18 12.11 8.27 -2.82
N SER A 19 12.47 9.54 -2.54
CA SER A 19 11.70 10.41 -1.64
C SER A 19 10.28 10.62 -2.16
N THR A 20 10.13 10.85 -3.46
CA THR A 20 8.83 11.05 -4.10
C THR A 20 7.94 9.82 -4.02
N PHE A 21 8.49 8.64 -4.26
CA PHE A 21 7.73 7.39 -4.15
C PHE A 21 7.46 6.99 -2.69
N LEU A 22 8.36 7.27 -1.75
CA LEU A 22 8.12 7.10 -0.31
C LEU A 22 6.93 7.94 0.14
N LEU A 23 6.89 9.21 -0.23
CA LEU A 23 5.79 10.11 0.11
C LEU A 23 4.48 9.67 -0.54
N LEU A 24 4.52 9.25 -1.82
CA LEU A 24 3.35 8.71 -2.54
C LEU A 24 2.79 7.48 -1.84
N GLY A 25 3.64 6.51 -1.50
CA GLY A 25 3.22 5.32 -0.74
C GLY A 25 2.61 5.69 0.60
N THR A 26 3.21 6.66 1.31
CA THR A 26 2.71 7.15 2.59
C THR A 26 1.29 7.68 2.46
N VAL A 27 1.05 8.62 1.55
CA VAL A 27 -0.26 9.26 1.42
C VAL A 27 -1.35 8.34 0.86
N ILE A 28 -0.98 7.29 0.10
CA ILE A 28 -1.96 6.30 -0.37
C ILE A 28 -2.59 5.55 0.80
N LEU A 29 -1.79 5.05 1.75
CA LEU A 29 -2.34 4.23 2.83
C LEU A 29 -2.73 5.04 4.09
N LEU A 30 -2.23 6.27 4.22
CA LEU A 30 -2.46 7.10 5.40
C LEU A 30 -3.96 7.35 5.70
N PRO A 31 -4.85 7.67 4.73
CA PRO A 31 -6.28 7.80 4.99
C PRO A 31 -6.87 6.62 5.73
N TRP A 32 -6.58 5.43 5.23
CA TRP A 32 -7.11 4.19 5.79
C TRP A 32 -6.59 3.97 7.21
N ASN A 33 -5.29 4.18 7.41
CA ASN A 33 -4.70 4.05 8.74
C ASN A 33 -5.23 5.12 9.71
N CYS A 34 -5.48 6.35 9.26
CA CYS A 34 -6.14 7.38 10.05
C CYS A 34 -7.57 6.98 10.44
N MET A 35 -8.32 6.38 9.52
CA MET A 35 -9.67 5.89 9.81
C MET A 35 -9.68 4.74 10.83
N LEU A 36 -8.69 3.83 10.75
CA LEU A 36 -8.52 2.77 11.74
C LEU A 36 -8.19 3.34 13.13
N SER A 37 -7.30 4.33 13.19
CA SER A 37 -6.98 5.04 14.43
C SER A 37 -8.16 5.82 15.01
N ALA A 38 -9.03 6.39 14.16
CA ALA A 38 -10.25 7.09 14.56
C ALA A 38 -11.46 6.16 14.83
N MET A 39 -11.27 4.84 14.75
CA MET A 39 -12.34 3.85 14.93
C MET A 39 -13.08 3.94 16.29
N PRO A 40 -12.42 4.22 17.44
CA PRO A 40 -13.13 4.40 18.71
C PRO A 40 -14.21 5.50 18.63
N TRP A 41 -13.85 6.64 18.03
CA TRP A 41 -14.77 7.77 17.82
C TRP A 41 -15.95 7.38 16.92
N PHE A 42 -15.69 6.73 15.78
CA PHE A 42 -16.76 6.27 14.88
C PHE A 42 -17.67 5.22 15.52
N THR A 43 -17.12 4.29 16.30
CA THR A 43 -17.90 3.23 16.94
C THR A 43 -18.86 3.81 17.97
N LYS A 44 -18.36 4.69 18.84
CA LYS A 44 -19.14 5.39 19.87
C LYS A 44 -20.23 6.28 19.27
N SER A 45 -19.92 6.95 18.16
CA SER A 45 -20.78 8.00 17.60
C SER A 45 -21.79 7.50 16.55
N THR A 46 -21.47 6.43 15.80
CA THR A 46 -22.26 6.01 14.62
C THR A 46 -22.67 4.54 14.58
N PHE A 47 -21.89 3.63 15.17
CA PHE A 47 -22.11 2.20 15.03
C PHE A 47 -22.25 1.46 16.36
N PRO A 48 -23.14 1.89 17.28
CA PRO A 48 -23.22 1.30 18.61
C PRO A 48 -23.69 -0.17 18.61
N LYS A 49 -24.36 -0.62 17.53
CA LYS A 49 -24.94 -1.98 17.45
C LYS A 49 -24.18 -2.94 16.54
N ASN A 50 -23.81 -2.50 15.33
CA ASN A 50 -23.21 -3.38 14.32
C ASN A 50 -21.68 -3.28 14.27
N GLY A 51 -21.08 -2.31 14.97
CA GLY A 51 -19.65 -2.03 14.92
C GLY A 51 -19.19 -1.46 13.57
N TRP A 52 -18.26 -0.51 13.61
CA TRP A 52 -17.64 0.08 12.42
C TRP A 52 -17.08 -1.00 11.47
N SER A 53 -16.38 -1.99 12.04
CA SER A 53 -15.67 -3.01 11.29
C SER A 53 -16.60 -3.89 10.44
N ALA A 54 -17.81 -4.20 10.90
CA ALA A 54 -18.71 -5.07 10.12
C ALA A 54 -19.26 -4.37 8.86
N THR A 55 -19.37 -3.04 8.89
CA THR A 55 -20.00 -2.28 7.79
C THR A 55 -18.96 -1.73 6.81
N VAL A 56 -17.90 -1.11 7.33
CA VAL A 56 -16.97 -0.33 6.53
C VAL A 56 -15.78 -1.15 6.02
N THR A 57 -15.28 -2.09 6.82
CA THR A 57 -14.17 -2.96 6.43
C THR A 57 -14.42 -3.77 5.14
N PRO A 58 -15.62 -4.32 4.86
CA PRO A 58 -15.87 -5.00 3.58
C PRO A 58 -16.13 -4.01 2.42
N ALA A 59 -16.70 -2.84 2.70
CA ALA A 59 -17.07 -1.88 1.67
C ALA A 59 -15.84 -1.26 0.97
N LEU A 60 -14.78 -0.96 1.73
CA LEU A 60 -13.60 -0.29 1.18
C LEU A 60 -12.82 -1.17 0.16
N PRO A 61 -12.47 -2.44 0.46
CA PRO A 61 -11.87 -3.33 -0.53
C PRO A 61 -12.78 -3.56 -1.73
N ALA A 62 -14.10 -3.64 -1.56
CA ALA A 62 -15.04 -3.81 -2.67
C ALA A 62 -15.02 -2.61 -3.64
N VAL A 63 -15.01 -1.38 -3.10
CA VAL A 63 -14.79 -0.17 -3.92
C VAL A 63 -13.42 -0.23 -4.58
N GLY A 64 -12.38 -0.59 -3.84
CA GLY A 64 -11.02 -0.64 -4.36
C GLY A 64 -10.86 -1.61 -5.53
N ILE A 65 -11.39 -2.82 -5.40
CA ILE A 65 -11.43 -3.83 -6.46
C ILE A 65 -12.17 -3.26 -7.67
N THR A 66 -13.36 -2.69 -7.47
CA THR A 66 -14.17 -2.12 -8.57
C THR A 66 -13.39 -1.04 -9.33
N VAL A 67 -12.78 -0.10 -8.62
CA VAL A 67 -12.00 0.99 -9.22
C VAL A 67 -10.78 0.45 -9.97
N GLN A 68 -10.02 -0.46 -9.38
CA GLN A 68 -8.84 -1.04 -10.02
C GLN A 68 -9.21 -1.86 -11.25
N LEU A 69 -10.31 -2.61 -11.20
CA LEU A 69 -10.78 -3.41 -12.33
C LEU A 69 -11.25 -2.50 -13.48
N LEU A 70 -11.92 -1.39 -13.18
CA LEU A 70 -12.23 -0.34 -14.15
C LEU A 70 -10.96 0.30 -14.73
N MET A 71 -9.94 0.56 -13.91
CA MET A 71 -8.67 1.16 -14.35
C MET A 71 -7.84 0.21 -15.23
N ILE A 72 -7.94 -1.10 -15.01
CA ILE A 72 -7.34 -2.12 -15.87
C ILE A 72 -8.15 -2.22 -17.17
N ALA A 73 -9.48 -2.34 -17.08
CA ALA A 73 -10.36 -2.49 -18.24
C ALA A 73 -10.34 -1.27 -19.17
N ALA A 74 -10.17 -0.07 -18.62
CA ALA A 74 -10.08 1.16 -19.40
C ALA A 74 -8.79 1.28 -20.23
N GLY A 75 -7.79 0.43 -19.96
CA GLY A 75 -6.58 0.39 -20.78
C GLY A 75 -5.82 1.74 -20.78
N ASP A 76 -5.16 2.02 -21.90
CA ASP A 76 -4.34 3.22 -22.10
C ASP A 76 -5.13 4.54 -22.08
N ARG A 77 -6.45 4.52 -21.94
CA ARG A 77 -7.27 5.75 -21.79
C ARG A 77 -6.87 6.53 -20.55
N PHE A 78 -6.43 5.82 -19.51
CA PHE A 78 -5.77 6.39 -18.34
C PHE A 78 -4.26 6.17 -18.43
N GLY A 79 -3.65 6.32 -19.60
CA GLY A 79 -2.21 6.16 -19.82
C GLY A 79 -1.40 7.36 -19.34
N ALA A 80 -0.07 7.18 -19.25
CA ALA A 80 0.90 8.06 -18.57
C ALA A 80 0.84 9.56 -18.89
N LYS A 81 0.25 9.99 -20.01
CA LYS A 81 0.04 11.42 -20.33
C LYS A 81 -1.20 12.02 -19.65
N GLY A 82 -2.29 11.27 -19.48
CA GLY A 82 -3.49 11.69 -18.76
C GLY A 82 -3.42 11.45 -17.24
N ILE A 83 -2.63 10.45 -16.82
CA ILE A 83 -2.40 10.10 -15.40
C ILE A 83 -1.91 11.28 -14.57
N ARG A 84 -1.07 12.14 -15.17
CA ARG A 84 -0.40 13.23 -14.47
C ARG A 84 -1.39 14.23 -13.90
N LEU A 85 -2.43 14.61 -14.64
CA LEU A 85 -3.42 15.58 -14.18
C LEU A 85 -4.46 14.94 -13.22
N ASN A 86 -4.83 13.69 -13.49
CA ASN A 86 -5.86 12.97 -12.73
C ASN A 86 -5.41 12.64 -11.30
N ILE A 87 -4.13 12.30 -11.10
CA ILE A 87 -3.57 12.07 -9.75
C ILE A 87 -3.77 13.30 -8.86
N TYR A 88 -3.53 14.52 -9.36
CA TYR A 88 -3.63 15.73 -8.55
C TYR A 88 -5.06 16.08 -8.16
N VAL A 89 -5.98 15.99 -9.12
CA VAL A 89 -7.41 16.23 -8.88
C VAL A 89 -7.98 15.20 -7.90
N LEU A 90 -7.53 13.95 -7.98
CA LEU A 90 -8.02 12.88 -7.12
C LEU A 90 -7.36 12.85 -5.75
N ILE A 91 -6.07 13.20 -5.63
CA ILE A 91 -5.45 13.46 -4.33
C ILE A 91 -6.20 14.60 -3.63
N PHE A 92 -6.48 15.68 -4.35
CA PHE A 92 -7.23 16.81 -3.81
C PHE A 92 -8.66 16.42 -3.43
N GLY A 93 -9.34 15.62 -4.26
CA GLY A 93 -10.66 15.04 -3.96
C GLY A 93 -10.65 14.11 -2.75
N ALA A 94 -9.61 13.28 -2.60
CA ALA A 94 -9.40 12.43 -1.43
C ALA A 94 -9.28 13.30 -0.17
N CYS A 95 -8.43 14.33 -0.20
CA CYS A 95 -8.26 15.28 0.89
C CYS A 95 -9.58 15.92 1.30
N LEU A 96 -10.34 16.44 0.33
CA LEU A 96 -11.64 17.06 0.57
C LEU A 96 -12.64 16.08 1.17
N SER A 97 -12.71 14.85 0.65
CA SER A 97 -13.61 13.83 1.17
C SER A 97 -13.27 13.39 2.60
N LEU A 98 -11.98 13.34 2.94
CA LEU A 98 -11.49 12.95 4.26
C LEU A 98 -11.61 14.07 5.28
N LEU A 99 -11.44 15.34 4.86
CA LEU A 99 -11.70 16.51 5.70
C LEU A 99 -13.19 16.65 6.01
N PHE A 100 -14.07 16.18 5.14
CA PHE A 100 -15.53 16.23 5.36
C PHE A 100 -15.96 15.39 6.58
N ILE A 101 -15.25 14.31 6.88
CA ILE A 101 -15.59 13.37 7.96
C ILE A 101 -15.48 14.03 9.36
N PRO A 102 -14.35 14.63 9.77
CA PRO A 102 -14.25 15.32 11.05
C PRO A 102 -14.92 16.70 11.05
N LEU A 103 -15.11 17.34 9.88
CA LEU A 103 -15.87 18.59 9.74
C LEU A 103 -17.39 18.39 9.77
N SER A 104 -17.85 17.14 9.82
CA SER A 104 -19.25 16.78 10.05
C SER A 104 -19.64 17.22 11.47
N ILE A 105 -20.08 18.48 11.55
CA ILE A 105 -20.38 19.36 12.68
C ILE A 105 -20.85 18.65 13.97
N PRO A 106 -20.41 19.08 15.17
CA PRO A 106 -21.02 18.70 16.45
C PRO A 106 -22.44 19.26 16.49
N ASN A 107 -23.41 18.55 15.92
CA ASN A 107 -24.88 18.78 15.93
C ASN A 107 -25.58 17.95 14.84
N LEU A 108 -24.86 17.19 14.00
CA LEU A 108 -25.51 16.28 13.06
C LEU A 108 -26.30 15.20 13.80
N ILE A 109 -27.52 14.96 13.33
CA ILE A 109 -28.32 13.81 13.78
C ILE A 109 -27.52 12.54 13.44
N PRO A 110 -27.48 11.50 14.30
CA PRO A 110 -26.65 10.30 14.08
C PRO A 110 -26.77 9.68 12.69
N ALA A 111 -27.95 9.74 12.06
CA ALA A 111 -28.17 9.26 10.69
C ALA A 111 -27.40 10.08 9.63
N GLN A 112 -27.35 11.40 9.77
CA GLN A 112 -26.61 12.26 8.85
C GLN A 112 -25.10 12.06 9.01
N PHE A 113 -24.63 11.94 10.25
CA PHE A 113 -23.24 11.64 10.52
C PHE A 113 -22.84 10.26 9.97
N LEU A 114 -23.69 9.24 10.13
CA LEU A 114 -23.51 7.92 9.52
C LEU A 114 -23.38 8.00 7.99
N ILE A 115 -24.28 8.72 7.31
CA ILE A 115 -24.24 8.91 5.86
C ILE A 115 -22.96 9.63 5.45
N ALA A 116 -22.57 10.68 6.16
CA ALA A 116 -21.35 11.43 5.88
C ALA A 116 -20.10 10.56 6.01
N VAL A 117 -20.02 9.77 7.08
CA VAL A 117 -18.88 8.88 7.32
C VAL A 117 -18.82 7.76 6.27
N ILE A 118 -19.94 7.12 5.93
CA ILE A 118 -19.98 6.09 4.87
C ILE A 118 -19.59 6.71 3.52
N THR A 119 -20.19 7.84 3.15
CA THR A 119 -19.92 8.51 1.87
C THR A 119 -18.46 8.95 1.78
N GLY A 120 -17.94 9.58 2.83
CA GLY A 120 -16.54 9.99 2.92
C GLY A 120 -15.59 8.80 2.85
N THR A 121 -15.93 7.67 3.49
CA THR A 121 -15.16 6.43 3.39
C THR A 121 -15.13 5.88 1.97
N LEU A 122 -16.28 5.79 1.31
CA LEU A 122 -16.37 5.24 -0.05
C LEU A 122 -15.63 6.14 -1.05
N LEU A 123 -15.77 7.47 -0.94
CA LEU A 123 -15.05 8.44 -1.76
C LEU A 123 -13.54 8.43 -1.49
N GLY A 124 -13.15 8.33 -0.21
CA GLY A 124 -11.76 8.20 0.20
C GLY A 124 -11.12 6.92 -0.33
N GLY A 125 -11.82 5.80 -0.22
CA GLY A 125 -11.42 4.50 -0.77
C GLY A 125 -11.32 4.51 -2.30
N PHE A 126 -12.30 5.10 -2.98
CA PHE A 126 -12.28 5.29 -4.43
C PHE A 126 -11.03 6.07 -4.85
N SER A 127 -10.80 7.22 -4.23
CA SER A 127 -9.69 8.10 -4.56
C SER A 127 -8.35 7.42 -4.28
N THR A 128 -8.23 6.77 -3.13
CA THR A 128 -7.02 6.02 -2.73
C THR A 128 -6.68 4.92 -3.73
N CYS A 129 -7.65 4.09 -4.12
CA CYS A 129 -7.41 2.99 -5.05
C CYS A 129 -7.12 3.47 -6.46
N PHE A 130 -7.70 4.61 -6.86
CA PHE A 130 -7.35 5.27 -8.11
C PHE A 130 -5.90 5.77 -8.06
N ILE A 131 -5.51 6.49 -7.00
CA ILE A 131 -4.14 6.98 -6.81
C ILE A 131 -3.17 5.80 -6.77
N GLN A 132 -3.52 4.70 -6.10
CA GLN A 132 -2.70 3.48 -6.06
C GLN A 132 -2.52 2.88 -7.46
N SER A 133 -3.57 2.86 -8.29
CA SER A 133 -3.49 2.37 -9.67
C SER A 133 -2.59 3.27 -10.52
N CYS A 134 -2.77 4.58 -10.43
CA CYS A 134 -1.94 5.56 -11.13
C CYS A 134 -0.50 5.61 -10.61
N GLY A 135 -0.30 5.38 -9.31
CA GLY A 135 0.99 5.26 -8.66
C GLY A 135 1.72 4.00 -9.11
N GLY A 136 1.01 2.88 -9.26
CA GLY A 136 1.53 1.66 -9.87
C GLY A 136 1.96 1.87 -11.33
N ALA A 137 1.19 2.66 -12.09
CA ALA A 137 1.57 3.07 -13.43
C ALA A 137 2.84 3.93 -13.44
N LEU A 138 2.97 4.89 -12.53
CA LEU A 138 4.21 5.67 -12.37
C LEU A 138 5.39 4.76 -12.01
N LEU A 139 5.16 3.81 -11.09
CA LEU A 139 6.17 2.87 -10.60
C LEU A 139 6.68 1.93 -11.69
N SER A 140 5.86 1.67 -12.73
CA SER A 140 6.27 0.87 -13.89
C SER A 140 7.49 1.43 -14.63
N THR A 141 7.72 2.75 -14.49
CA THR A 141 8.82 3.49 -15.13
C THR A 141 9.95 3.85 -14.15
N ALA A 142 9.81 3.46 -12.89
CA ALA A 142 10.69 3.81 -11.81
C ALA A 142 11.76 2.74 -11.56
N SER A 143 12.80 3.10 -10.83
CA SER A 143 13.84 2.16 -10.41
C SER A 143 13.31 1.13 -9.39
N PRO A 144 13.96 -0.05 -9.26
CA PRO A 144 13.65 -0.99 -8.17
C PRO A 144 13.71 -0.35 -6.77
N ASP A 145 14.65 0.57 -6.57
CA ASP A 145 14.79 1.29 -5.30
C ASP A 145 13.59 2.21 -5.05
N ALA A 146 13.02 2.82 -6.09
CA ALA A 146 11.79 3.59 -5.99
C ALA A 146 10.57 2.69 -5.68
N ALA A 147 10.54 1.45 -6.18
CA ALA A 147 9.51 0.47 -5.80
C ALA A 147 9.63 0.05 -4.34
N ALA A 148 10.87 -0.14 -3.85
CA ALA A 148 11.12 -0.34 -2.43
C ALA A 148 10.67 0.87 -1.60
N ALA A 149 11.01 2.09 -2.02
CA ALA A 149 10.63 3.32 -1.35
C ALA A 149 9.10 3.50 -1.31
N PHE A 150 8.41 3.23 -2.42
CA PHE A 150 6.95 3.21 -2.47
C PHE A 150 6.35 2.24 -1.45
N SER A 151 6.87 1.01 -1.41
CA SER A 151 6.43 0.00 -0.43
C SER A 151 6.72 0.45 1.01
N ASN A 152 7.90 1.01 1.29
CA ASN A 152 8.24 1.56 2.60
C ASN A 152 7.27 2.66 3.02
N GLY A 153 6.85 3.51 2.07
CA GLY A 153 5.87 4.56 2.30
C GLY A 153 4.55 4.01 2.80
N LEU A 154 4.06 2.92 2.19
CA LEU A 154 2.82 2.26 2.63
C LEU A 154 2.89 1.86 4.12
N ALA A 155 4.01 1.26 4.58
CA ALA A 155 4.17 0.93 6.00
C ALA A 155 4.40 2.16 6.89
N PHE A 156 5.13 3.15 6.40
CA PHE A 156 5.37 4.40 7.12
C PHE A 156 4.05 5.12 7.43
N ALA A 157 3.06 5.03 6.54
CA ALA A 157 1.72 5.53 6.77
C ALA A 157 1.10 5.01 8.08
N GLY A 158 1.34 3.73 8.42
CA GLY A 158 0.82 3.12 9.65
C GLY A 158 1.54 3.63 10.90
N ILE A 159 2.85 3.86 10.81
CA ILE A 159 3.62 4.48 11.90
C ILE A 159 3.19 5.92 12.13
N VAL A 160 3.03 6.71 11.04
CA VAL A 160 2.59 8.10 11.13
C VAL A 160 1.21 8.19 11.78
N SER A 161 0.23 7.40 11.33
CA SER A 161 -1.11 7.45 11.93
C SER A 161 -1.10 7.04 13.40
N LEU A 162 -0.31 6.01 13.75
CA LEU A 162 -0.19 5.53 15.13
C LEU A 162 0.40 6.61 16.03
N VAL A 163 1.54 7.20 15.66
CA VAL A 163 2.19 8.26 16.44
C VAL A 163 1.29 9.47 16.59
N VAL A 164 0.67 9.92 15.49
CA VAL A 164 -0.23 11.08 15.55
C VAL A 164 -1.43 10.78 16.43
N SER A 165 -2.05 9.60 16.29
CA SER A 165 -3.21 9.19 17.08
C SER A 165 -2.91 9.12 18.58
N GLU A 166 -1.79 8.50 18.97
CA GLU A 166 -1.40 8.37 20.38
C GLU A 166 -1.06 9.73 21.01
N VAL A 167 -0.31 10.57 20.28
CA VAL A 167 0.02 11.91 20.76
C VAL A 167 -1.23 12.75 20.93
N THR A 168 -2.14 12.74 19.93
CA THR A 168 -3.34 13.58 19.99
C THR A 168 -4.37 13.06 20.98
N SER A 169 -4.57 11.74 21.11
CA SER A 169 -5.49 11.15 22.09
C SER A 169 -5.04 11.34 23.53
N SER A 170 -3.73 11.48 23.77
CA SER A 170 -3.20 11.76 25.12
C SER A 170 -3.44 13.20 25.59
N ILE A 171 -3.69 14.14 24.67
CA ILE A 171 -3.80 15.57 24.94
C ILE A 171 -5.25 16.07 24.77
N PHE A 172 -5.97 15.52 23.79
CA PHE A 172 -7.27 16.00 23.36
C PHE A 172 -8.34 14.90 23.44
N ASP A 173 -9.60 15.28 23.38
CA ASP A 173 -10.72 14.35 23.26
C ASP A 173 -10.71 13.64 21.90
N GLU A 174 -11.41 12.50 21.81
CA GLU A 174 -11.46 11.64 20.62
C GLU A 174 -11.81 12.39 19.32
N GLN A 175 -12.67 13.41 19.41
CA GLN A 175 -13.08 14.21 18.24
C GLN A 175 -11.97 15.13 17.75
N ILE A 176 -11.35 15.92 18.64
CA ILE A 176 -10.23 16.80 18.28
C ILE A 176 -9.02 15.96 17.84
N ALA A 177 -8.77 14.84 18.50
CA ALA A 177 -7.70 13.90 18.11
C ALA A 177 -7.90 13.38 16.68
N SER A 178 -9.13 12.98 16.33
CA SER A 178 -9.49 12.57 14.97
C SER A 178 -9.34 13.71 13.96
N PHE A 179 -9.78 14.93 14.30
CA PHE A 179 -9.61 16.10 13.45
C PHE A 179 -8.13 16.42 13.18
N ALA A 180 -7.28 16.38 14.20
CA ALA A 180 -5.85 16.59 14.06
C ALA A 180 -5.22 15.53 13.16
N LEU A 181 -5.60 14.26 13.33
CA LEU A 181 -5.13 13.14 12.53
C LEU A 181 -5.46 13.30 11.03
N PHE A 182 -6.72 13.65 10.70
CA PHE A 182 -7.11 13.92 9.32
C PHE A 182 -6.49 15.21 8.76
N SER A 183 -6.23 16.21 9.60
CA SER A 183 -5.53 17.45 9.20
C SER A 183 -4.08 17.18 8.82
N VAL A 184 -3.35 16.37 9.59
CA VAL A 184 -1.99 15.92 9.24
C VAL A 184 -2.01 15.13 7.94
N CYS A 185 -2.98 14.23 7.77
CA CYS A 185 -3.16 13.49 6.52
C CYS A 185 -3.34 14.43 5.32
N ALA A 186 -4.24 15.42 5.41
CA ALA A 186 -4.48 16.40 4.35
C ALA A 186 -3.23 17.24 4.04
N GLY A 187 -2.49 17.67 5.07
CA GLY A 187 -1.22 18.38 4.90
C GLY A 187 -0.19 17.55 4.13
N LEU A 188 -0.01 16.28 4.48
CA LEU A 188 0.93 15.38 3.78
C LEU A 188 0.54 15.12 2.33
N PHE A 189 -0.76 15.05 2.02
CA PHE A 189 -1.21 14.97 0.63
C PHE A 189 -0.88 16.22 -0.17
N ILE A 190 -1.07 17.42 0.40
CA ILE A 190 -0.69 18.68 -0.28
C ILE A 190 0.80 18.66 -0.60
N VAL A 191 1.65 18.27 0.37
CA VAL A 191 3.09 18.11 0.14
C VAL A 191 3.37 17.08 -0.96
N CYS A 192 2.66 15.95 -0.96
CA CYS A 192 2.79 14.92 -2.00
C CYS A 192 2.42 15.44 -3.39
N VAL A 193 1.38 16.26 -3.52
CA VAL A 193 1.00 16.89 -4.80
C VAL A 193 2.15 17.73 -5.33
N PHE A 194 2.69 18.64 -4.52
CA PHE A 194 3.80 19.50 -4.95
C PHE A 194 5.05 18.71 -5.31
N ASP A 195 5.37 17.68 -4.52
CA ASP A 195 6.53 16.83 -4.77
C ASP A 195 6.40 16.01 -6.06
N GLN A 196 5.23 15.42 -6.30
CA GLN A 196 4.92 14.74 -7.57
C GLN A 196 4.97 15.70 -8.76
N MET A 197 4.46 16.93 -8.62
CA MET A 197 4.52 17.94 -9.70
C MET A 197 5.96 18.28 -10.05
N ARG A 198 6.80 18.46 -9.04
CA ARG A 198 8.23 18.70 -9.22
C ARG A 198 8.89 17.51 -9.92
N TYR A 199 8.64 16.29 -9.46
CA TYR A 199 9.20 15.07 -10.02
C TYR A 199 8.84 14.89 -11.50
N LEU A 200 7.56 15.09 -11.87
CA LEU A 200 7.12 14.96 -13.25
C LEU A 200 7.74 16.02 -14.17
N ARG A 201 7.84 17.28 -13.72
CA ARG A 201 8.51 18.35 -14.48
C ARG A 201 9.98 18.02 -14.74
N GLN A 202 10.67 17.49 -13.73
CA GLN A 202 12.07 17.07 -13.85
C GLN A 202 12.22 15.88 -14.82
N ARG A 203 11.31 14.91 -14.79
CA ARG A 203 11.28 13.80 -15.74
C ARG A 203 11.00 14.28 -17.17
N GLU A 204 10.11 15.25 -17.36
CA GLU A 204 9.84 15.86 -18.67
C GLU A 204 11.05 16.58 -19.25
N SER A 205 11.75 17.37 -18.43
CA SER A 205 12.95 18.09 -18.89
C SER A 205 14.06 17.11 -19.32
N LEU A 206 14.30 16.05 -18.54
CA LEU A 206 15.27 15.01 -18.90
C LEU A 206 14.89 14.27 -20.19
N ALA A 207 13.61 13.91 -20.33
CA ALA A 207 13.13 13.25 -21.54
C ALA A 207 13.23 14.15 -22.79
N GLN A 208 13.15 15.47 -22.62
CA GLN A 208 13.32 16.44 -23.70
C GLN A 208 14.80 16.67 -24.06
N GLU A 209 15.69 16.68 -23.07
CA GLU A 209 17.15 16.71 -23.28
C GLU A 209 17.62 15.48 -24.05
N ASP A 210 17.19 14.27 -23.66
CA ASP A 210 17.56 13.03 -24.35
C ASP A 210 17.12 13.03 -25.82
N LYS A 211 15.90 13.51 -26.09
CA LYS A 211 15.39 13.66 -27.47
C LYS A 211 16.22 14.64 -28.28
N THR A 212 16.62 15.75 -27.68
CA THR A 212 17.48 16.76 -28.32
C THR A 212 18.87 16.21 -28.59
N HIS A 213 19.45 15.45 -27.66
CA HIS A 213 20.76 14.84 -27.85
C HIS A 213 20.74 13.77 -28.94
N LEU A 214 19.70 12.92 -28.96
CA LEU A 214 19.49 11.93 -30.02
C LEU A 214 19.26 12.56 -31.39
N SER A 215 18.53 13.68 -31.48
CA SER A 215 18.34 14.38 -32.76
C SER A 215 19.63 15.02 -33.24
N VAL A 216 20.45 15.59 -32.35
CA VAL A 216 21.79 16.12 -32.70
C VAL A 216 22.70 15.00 -33.22
N ILE A 217 22.78 13.84 -32.55
CA ILE A 217 23.56 12.68 -33.04
C ILE A 217 23.06 12.26 -34.43
N ARG A 218 21.74 12.20 -34.64
CA ARG A 218 21.14 11.83 -35.92
C ARG A 218 21.50 12.80 -37.05
N HIS A 219 21.62 14.09 -36.75
CA HIS A 219 21.98 15.12 -37.72
C HIS A 219 23.49 15.27 -37.95
N SER A 220 24.34 14.88 -36.98
CA SER A 220 25.80 15.03 -37.07
C SER A 220 26.52 13.96 -37.91
N GLY A 221 25.82 12.95 -38.44
CA GLY A 221 26.27 12.21 -39.63
C GLY A 221 26.53 10.70 -39.45
N SER A 222 25.91 9.93 -40.34
CA SER A 222 26.40 8.68 -40.94
C SER A 222 26.73 7.47 -40.05
N GLU A 223 26.03 7.24 -38.95
CA GLU A 223 25.92 5.89 -38.40
C GLU A 223 24.49 5.38 -38.53
N MET A 224 24.37 4.25 -39.24
CA MET A 224 23.16 3.47 -39.44
C MET A 224 22.66 3.07 -38.05
N ILE A 225 21.72 3.83 -37.47
CA ILE A 225 21.11 3.50 -36.19
C ILE A 225 20.54 2.07 -36.33
N PRO A 226 20.96 1.11 -35.49
CA PRO A 226 20.49 -0.26 -35.57
C PRO A 226 18.96 -0.29 -35.59
N GLU A 227 18.41 -0.92 -36.61
CA GLU A 227 16.97 -1.02 -36.89
C GLU A 227 16.19 -1.62 -35.71
N GLU A 228 16.86 -2.34 -34.81
CA GLU A 228 16.34 -2.79 -33.51
C GLU A 228 15.76 -1.65 -32.64
N THR A 229 16.35 -0.46 -32.70
CA THR A 229 15.85 0.69 -31.92
C THR A 229 14.54 1.25 -32.47
N LEU A 230 14.27 1.05 -33.77
CA LEU A 230 13.06 1.53 -34.44
C LEU A 230 11.92 0.49 -34.37
N GLN A 231 12.25 -0.81 -34.39
CA GLN A 231 11.29 -1.93 -34.28
C GLN A 231 10.58 -2.01 -32.92
N ALA A 232 11.13 -1.42 -31.86
CA ALA A 232 10.41 -1.27 -30.59
C ALA A 232 9.10 -0.46 -30.71
N THR A 233 8.93 0.30 -31.81
CA THR A 233 7.77 1.17 -32.04
C THR A 233 6.63 0.52 -32.83
N THR A 234 6.84 -0.66 -33.41
CA THR A 234 5.87 -1.35 -34.30
C THR A 234 5.33 -2.66 -33.74
N GLN A 235 5.55 -2.93 -32.45
CA GLN A 235 4.93 -4.10 -31.82
C GLN A 235 3.42 -3.94 -31.75
N GLU A 236 2.71 -4.96 -32.21
CA GLU A 236 1.24 -5.02 -32.17
C GLU A 236 0.71 -4.81 -30.73
N PRO A 237 -0.46 -4.17 -30.58
CA PRO A 237 -1.07 -3.95 -29.28
C PRO A 237 -1.32 -5.30 -28.59
N THR A 238 -0.63 -5.52 -27.47
CA THR A 238 -0.88 -6.71 -26.65
C THR A 238 -2.22 -6.58 -25.94
N SER A 239 -2.97 -7.67 -25.87
CA SER A 239 -4.16 -7.72 -25.03
C SER A 239 -3.81 -7.41 -23.57
N VAL A 240 -4.57 -6.51 -22.93
CA VAL A 240 -4.39 -6.13 -21.51
C VAL A 240 -4.32 -7.36 -20.59
N TRP A 241 -5.21 -8.33 -20.80
CA TRP A 241 -5.24 -9.57 -20.01
C TRP A 241 -4.01 -10.45 -20.24
N GLY A 242 -3.43 -10.43 -21.45
CA GLY A 242 -2.15 -11.08 -21.72
C GLY A 242 -0.99 -10.44 -20.95
N SER A 243 -1.00 -9.11 -20.79
CA SER A 243 -0.01 -8.39 -19.98
C SER A 243 -0.14 -8.75 -18.50
N VAL A 244 -1.36 -8.74 -17.94
CA VAL A 244 -1.63 -9.18 -16.56
C VAL A 244 -1.21 -10.64 -16.35
N ALA A 245 -1.56 -11.53 -17.28
CA ALA A 245 -1.19 -12.94 -17.22
C ALA A 245 0.32 -13.18 -17.23
N ARG A 246 1.16 -12.21 -17.62
CA ARG A 246 2.63 -12.30 -17.48
C ARG A 246 3.12 -11.95 -16.08
N GLY A 247 2.38 -11.15 -15.32
CA GLY A 247 2.64 -10.76 -13.93
C GLY A 247 2.13 -11.74 -12.87
N TRP A 248 1.37 -12.77 -13.29
CA TRP A 248 0.54 -13.62 -12.42
C TRP A 248 1.27 -14.21 -11.21
N VAL A 249 2.57 -14.51 -11.31
CA VAL A 249 3.35 -15.08 -10.21
C VAL A 249 3.43 -14.09 -9.04
N GLN A 250 3.83 -12.85 -9.29
CA GLN A 250 3.95 -11.85 -8.21
C GLN A 250 2.57 -11.40 -7.71
N GLU A 251 1.60 -11.30 -8.61
CA GLU A 251 0.20 -11.01 -8.29
C GLU A 251 -0.41 -12.07 -7.36
N SER A 252 -0.22 -13.35 -7.68
CA SER A 252 -0.70 -14.47 -6.85
C SER A 252 0.00 -14.51 -5.49
N ILE A 253 1.31 -14.24 -5.47
CA ILE A 253 2.06 -14.17 -4.21
C ILE A 253 1.54 -13.02 -3.34
N MET A 254 1.30 -11.85 -3.95
CA MET A 254 0.72 -10.68 -3.26
C MET A 254 -0.69 -10.98 -2.73
N LEU A 255 -1.55 -11.58 -3.54
CA LEU A 255 -2.89 -12.00 -3.16
C LEU A 255 -2.85 -12.91 -1.93
N LEU A 256 -2.10 -14.01 -2.02
CA LEU A 256 -1.97 -14.98 -0.94
C LEU A 256 -1.35 -14.35 0.31
N ASN A 257 -0.35 -13.48 0.16
CA ASN A 257 0.27 -12.78 1.28
C ASN A 257 -0.78 -12.03 2.12
N TYR A 258 -1.66 -11.28 1.46
CA TYR A 258 -2.70 -10.50 2.13
C TYR A 258 -3.89 -11.33 2.61
N ILE A 259 -4.22 -12.44 1.94
CA ILE A 259 -5.17 -13.44 2.50
C ILE A 259 -4.63 -13.95 3.83
N LEU A 260 -3.38 -14.40 3.88
CA LEU A 260 -2.75 -14.91 5.11
C LEU A 260 -2.70 -13.83 6.19
N THR A 261 -2.37 -12.58 5.83
CA THR A 261 -2.37 -11.43 6.75
C THR A 261 -3.74 -11.24 7.40
N PHE A 262 -4.77 -11.03 6.59
CA PHE A 262 -6.09 -10.67 7.08
C PHE A 262 -6.93 -11.87 7.58
N ALA A 263 -6.47 -13.10 7.34
CA ALA A 263 -7.04 -14.29 7.96
C ALA A 263 -6.81 -14.35 9.47
N VAL A 264 -5.78 -13.66 9.99
CA VAL A 264 -5.44 -13.67 11.42
C VAL A 264 -5.27 -12.27 12.03
N PHE A 265 -4.81 -11.27 11.28
CA PHE A 265 -4.56 -9.92 11.79
C PHE A 265 -5.59 -8.90 11.27
N PRO A 266 -6.12 -8.00 12.12
CA PRO A 266 -5.91 -7.93 13.57
C PRO A 266 -6.84 -8.85 14.38
N GLN A 267 -7.88 -9.43 13.77
CA GLN A 267 -9.01 -9.90 14.57
C GLN A 267 -8.73 -11.18 15.41
N ILE A 268 -7.87 -12.10 14.97
CA ILE A 268 -7.55 -13.32 15.73
C ILE A 268 -6.51 -13.03 16.82
N ASN A 269 -5.46 -12.27 16.50
CA ASN A 269 -4.43 -11.96 17.51
C ASN A 269 -4.96 -11.08 18.64
N LEU A 270 -5.98 -10.25 18.39
CA LEU A 270 -6.64 -9.47 19.43
C LEU A 270 -7.54 -10.32 20.35
N LYS A 271 -7.80 -11.60 20.03
CA LYS A 271 -8.48 -12.55 20.93
C LYS A 271 -7.53 -13.30 21.86
N TRP A 272 -6.22 -13.11 21.71
CA TRP A 272 -5.25 -13.70 22.64
C TRP A 272 -5.45 -13.12 24.05
N PRO A 273 -5.23 -13.91 25.10
CA PRO A 273 -5.33 -13.40 26.46
C PRO A 273 -4.26 -12.32 26.68
N ALA A 274 -4.69 -11.15 27.15
CA ALA A 274 -3.77 -10.14 27.67
C ALA A 274 -3.04 -10.75 28.88
N LYS A 275 -1.79 -11.14 28.68
CA LYS A 275 -0.89 -11.59 29.75
C LYS A 275 0.07 -10.45 30.04
N ILE A 276 0.44 -10.25 31.31
CA ILE A 276 1.34 -9.17 31.84
C ILE A 276 0.59 -7.92 32.33
N ASN A 277 -0.50 -8.07 33.12
CA ASN A 277 -1.21 -6.93 33.76
C ASN A 277 -1.58 -5.76 32.82
N LEU A 278 -1.57 -5.99 31.50
CA LEU A 278 -1.97 -5.01 30.50
C LEU A 278 -3.49 -5.04 30.39
N SER A 279 -4.09 -3.87 30.20
CA SER A 279 -5.49 -3.84 29.78
C SER A 279 -5.63 -4.47 28.39
N GLY A 280 -6.85 -4.88 28.03
CA GLY A 280 -7.11 -5.42 26.68
C GLY A 280 -6.76 -4.40 25.58
N ASP A 281 -6.96 -3.12 25.86
CA ASP A 281 -6.66 -2.03 24.93
C ASP A 281 -5.15 -1.83 24.77
N ASP A 282 -4.39 -1.81 25.87
CA ASP A 282 -2.92 -1.71 25.83
C ASP A 282 -2.30 -2.90 25.09
N TYR A 283 -2.84 -4.10 25.33
CA TYR A 283 -2.39 -5.30 24.62
C TYR A 283 -2.67 -5.21 23.13
N SER A 284 -3.86 -4.70 22.76
CA SER A 284 -4.24 -4.51 21.37
C SER A 284 -3.34 -3.51 20.67
N LEU A 285 -3.08 -2.37 21.32
CA LEU A 285 -2.16 -1.35 20.85
C LEU A 285 -0.74 -1.90 20.68
N LEU A 286 -0.24 -2.67 21.65
CA LEU A 286 1.08 -3.31 21.58
C LEU A 286 1.18 -4.25 20.38
N MET A 287 0.19 -5.12 20.15
CA MET A 287 0.20 -6.07 19.03
C MET A 287 0.11 -5.36 17.68
N ILE A 288 -0.73 -4.33 17.55
CA ILE A 288 -0.82 -3.52 16.33
C ILE A 288 0.48 -2.76 16.09
N THR A 289 1.06 -2.13 17.11
CA THR A 289 2.36 -1.43 17.02
C THR A 289 3.46 -2.39 16.59
N THR A 290 3.50 -3.58 17.19
CA THR A 290 4.46 -4.63 16.84
C THR A 290 4.31 -4.99 15.36
N PHE A 291 3.08 -5.20 14.87
CA PHE A 291 2.86 -5.47 13.47
C PHE A 291 3.37 -4.33 12.56
N GLN A 292 3.01 -3.08 12.85
CA GLN A 292 3.42 -1.95 12.01
C GLN A 292 4.94 -1.75 11.98
N VAL A 293 5.61 -1.84 13.13
CA VAL A 293 7.07 -1.67 13.24
C VAL A 293 7.82 -2.76 12.49
N PHE A 294 7.41 -4.02 12.66
CA PHE A 294 8.10 -5.12 12.00
C PHE A 294 7.71 -5.29 10.53
N ASP A 295 6.50 -4.90 10.11
CA ASP A 295 6.16 -4.76 8.69
C ASP A 295 7.08 -3.73 8.03
N LEU A 296 7.20 -2.53 8.60
CA LEU A 296 8.13 -1.51 8.10
C LEU A 296 9.57 -2.03 8.07
N SER A 297 10.02 -2.68 9.13
CA SER A 297 11.36 -3.26 9.20
C SER A 297 11.60 -4.25 8.06
N GLY A 298 10.63 -5.12 7.77
CA GLY A 298 10.69 -6.08 6.68
C GLY A 298 10.82 -5.40 5.31
N ARG A 299 10.09 -4.30 5.10
CA ARG A 299 10.18 -3.52 3.85
C ARG A 299 11.53 -2.81 3.72
N LEU A 300 12.03 -2.22 4.79
CA LEU A 300 13.33 -1.53 4.83
C LEU A 300 14.49 -2.49 4.54
N LEU A 301 14.42 -3.75 5.00
CA LEU A 301 15.42 -4.77 4.68
C LEU A 301 15.56 -4.98 3.16
N CYS A 302 14.45 -4.95 2.42
CA CYS A 302 14.45 -5.08 0.96
C CYS A 302 14.98 -3.84 0.22
N GLY A 303 14.98 -2.66 0.85
CA GLY A 303 15.60 -1.45 0.30
C GLY A 303 17.10 -1.30 0.64
N SER A 304 17.67 -2.26 1.38
CA SER A 304 19.05 -2.19 1.88
C SER A 304 20.00 -3.07 1.07
N ARG A 305 21.30 -3.05 1.43
CA ARG A 305 22.30 -3.98 0.86
C ARG A 305 21.95 -5.46 1.05
N VAL A 306 21.09 -5.76 2.03
CA VAL A 306 20.61 -7.12 2.32
C VAL A 306 19.72 -7.67 1.20
N PHE A 307 19.17 -6.81 0.33
CA PHE A 307 18.38 -7.23 -0.84
C PHE A 307 19.06 -8.30 -1.69
N LYS A 308 20.40 -8.29 -1.78
CA LYS A 308 21.17 -9.29 -2.54
C LYS A 308 21.01 -10.73 -2.03
N PHE A 309 20.61 -10.90 -0.78
CA PHE A 309 20.37 -12.19 -0.15
C PHE A 309 18.89 -12.59 -0.18
N MET A 310 18.01 -11.72 -0.69
CA MET A 310 16.58 -11.99 -0.76
C MET A 310 16.26 -12.97 -1.91
N PRO A 311 15.18 -13.76 -1.78
CA PRO A 311 14.74 -14.65 -2.84
C PRO A 311 14.48 -13.90 -4.16
N GLY A 312 14.88 -14.54 -5.26
CA GLY A 312 14.56 -14.06 -6.60
C GLY A 312 13.07 -14.17 -6.92
N PRO A 313 12.63 -13.64 -8.08
CA PRO A 313 11.22 -13.57 -8.45
C PRO A 313 10.52 -14.94 -8.49
N ARG A 314 11.23 -16.00 -8.89
CA ARG A 314 10.68 -17.36 -8.97
C ARG A 314 10.68 -18.10 -7.63
N THR A 315 11.42 -17.63 -6.64
CA THR A 315 11.60 -18.31 -5.34
C THR A 315 10.96 -17.56 -4.18
N ASN A 316 10.39 -16.37 -4.42
CA ASN A 316 9.67 -15.57 -3.42
C ASN A 316 8.51 -16.33 -2.73
N TRP A 317 7.90 -17.32 -3.41
CA TRP A 317 6.84 -18.17 -2.82
C TRP A 317 7.29 -18.95 -1.57
N MET A 318 8.59 -19.23 -1.39
CA MET A 318 9.08 -19.93 -0.20
C MET A 318 8.79 -19.13 1.08
N LEU A 319 8.81 -17.79 1.00
CA LEU A 319 8.45 -16.92 2.12
C LEU A 319 6.97 -17.06 2.49
N LEU A 320 6.08 -17.31 1.51
CA LEU A 320 4.67 -17.61 1.80
C LEU A 320 4.49 -18.93 2.53
N VAL A 321 5.29 -19.95 2.23
CA VAL A 321 5.23 -21.23 2.96
C VAL A 321 5.61 -21.01 4.43
N ILE A 322 6.65 -20.22 4.69
CA ILE A 322 7.04 -19.88 6.06
C ILE A 322 5.91 -19.10 6.76
N ARG A 323 5.27 -18.15 6.07
CA ARG A 323 4.09 -17.44 6.60
C ARG A 323 2.91 -18.37 6.88
N LEU A 324 2.61 -19.29 5.97
CA LEU A 324 1.55 -20.27 6.16
C LEU A 324 1.81 -21.15 7.40
N ALA A 325 3.07 -21.50 7.65
CA ALA A 325 3.47 -22.24 8.83
C ALA A 325 3.26 -21.46 10.15
N THR A 326 3.17 -20.12 10.13
CA THR A 326 2.87 -19.35 11.34
C THR A 326 1.38 -19.30 11.68
N LEU A 327 0.48 -19.51 10.71
CA LEU A 327 -0.99 -19.40 10.93
C LEU A 327 -1.51 -20.32 12.05
N PRO A 328 -1.15 -21.61 12.13
CA PRO A 328 -1.60 -22.48 13.21
C PRO A 328 -1.30 -21.93 14.60
N PHE A 329 -0.18 -21.23 14.78
CA PHE A 329 0.18 -20.64 16.07
C PHE A 329 -0.76 -19.51 16.48
N PHE A 330 -1.34 -18.75 15.54
CA PHE A 330 -2.34 -17.73 15.86
C PHE A 330 -3.60 -18.36 16.45
N PHE A 331 -4.11 -19.41 15.82
CA PHE A 331 -5.29 -20.13 16.31
C PHE A 331 -5.01 -20.90 17.60
N LEU A 332 -3.84 -21.55 17.72
CA LEU A 332 -3.44 -22.22 18.97
C LEU A 332 -3.28 -21.24 20.14
N GLY A 333 -2.75 -20.05 19.87
CA GLY A 333 -2.66 -18.96 20.85
C GLY A 333 -4.02 -18.54 21.40
N TRP A 334 -5.02 -18.50 20.53
CA TRP A 334 -6.40 -18.17 20.90
C TRP A 334 -7.12 -19.34 21.59
N LEU A 335 -7.06 -20.55 21.01
CA LEU A 335 -7.83 -21.71 21.46
C LEU A 335 -7.22 -22.44 22.65
N ARG A 336 -5.90 -22.33 22.86
CA ARG A 336 -5.16 -23.03 23.93
C ARG A 336 -4.35 -22.04 24.78
N PRO A 337 -5.00 -21.02 25.39
CA PRO A 337 -4.31 -19.94 26.09
C PRO A 337 -3.48 -20.41 27.29
N ASN A 338 -3.84 -21.55 27.90
CA ASN A 338 -3.15 -22.11 29.08
C ASN A 338 -1.94 -22.99 28.75
N THR A 339 -1.57 -23.12 27.48
CA THR A 339 -0.41 -23.90 27.02
C THR A 339 0.76 -23.00 26.65
N VAL A 340 1.90 -23.59 26.24
CA VAL A 340 3.04 -22.84 25.69
C VAL A 340 2.64 -21.99 24.49
N PHE A 341 1.66 -22.43 23.70
CA PHE A 341 1.12 -21.71 22.53
C PHE A 341 0.44 -20.40 22.90
N GLY A 342 -0.11 -20.30 24.11
CA GLY A 342 -0.68 -19.06 24.64
C GLY A 342 0.30 -18.21 25.45
N SER A 343 1.59 -18.54 25.48
CA SER A 343 2.59 -17.75 26.21
C SER A 343 2.89 -16.44 25.47
N PHE A 344 2.98 -15.33 26.21
CA PHE A 344 3.26 -14.02 25.63
C PHE A 344 4.54 -13.99 24.78
N PRO A 345 5.70 -14.53 25.22
CA PRO A 345 6.92 -14.49 24.43
C PRO A 345 6.77 -15.18 23.07
N LEU A 346 6.10 -16.34 23.02
CA LEU A 346 5.88 -17.05 21.76
C LEU A 346 4.95 -16.27 20.83
N LEU A 347 3.81 -15.77 21.34
CA LEU A 347 2.87 -14.98 20.54
C LEU A 347 3.51 -13.70 19.99
N PHE A 348 4.34 -13.04 20.79
CA PHE A 348 5.11 -11.88 20.36
C PHE A 348 6.11 -12.24 19.26
N ILE A 349 6.90 -13.31 19.42
CA ILE A 349 7.85 -13.77 18.37
C ILE A 349 7.11 -14.13 17.08
N ILE A 350 5.96 -14.81 17.17
CA ILE A 350 5.13 -15.16 16.03
C ILE A 350 4.61 -13.89 15.34
N MET A 351 4.14 -12.89 16.08
CA MET A 351 3.70 -11.61 15.52
C MET A 351 4.86 -10.89 14.82
N VAL A 352 6.04 -10.83 15.42
CA VAL A 352 7.25 -10.23 14.85
C VAL A 352 7.61 -10.90 13.52
N LEU A 353 7.73 -12.23 13.51
CA LEU A 353 8.06 -12.99 12.30
C LEU A 353 6.99 -12.80 11.21
N PHE A 354 5.73 -12.85 11.60
CA PHE A 354 4.60 -12.65 10.69
C PHE A 354 4.59 -11.25 10.08
N ALA A 355 4.79 -10.20 10.87
CA ALA A 355 4.84 -8.84 10.36
C ALA A 355 6.06 -8.61 9.47
N LEU A 356 7.25 -9.05 9.90
CA LEU A 356 8.48 -8.93 9.14
C LEU A 356 8.38 -9.59 7.76
N LEU A 357 7.88 -10.83 7.71
CA LEU A 357 7.69 -11.54 6.45
C LEU A 357 6.64 -10.87 5.55
N ASN A 358 5.63 -10.20 6.13
CA ASN A 358 4.62 -9.48 5.35
C ASN A 358 5.28 -8.33 4.59
N GLY A 359 6.11 -7.55 5.30
CA GLY A 359 6.86 -6.44 4.72
C GLY A 359 7.82 -6.90 3.63
N VAL A 360 8.61 -7.95 3.91
CA VAL A 360 9.56 -8.52 2.94
C VAL A 360 8.84 -8.96 1.67
N VAL A 361 7.82 -9.83 1.79
CA VAL A 361 7.10 -10.38 0.63
C VAL A 361 6.43 -9.26 -0.17
N THR A 362 5.78 -8.31 0.50
CA THR A 362 5.11 -7.19 -0.17
C THR A 362 6.10 -6.36 -0.98
N THR A 363 7.23 -5.97 -0.39
CA THR A 363 8.24 -5.19 -1.11
C THR A 363 8.88 -5.96 -2.25
N LEU A 364 9.19 -7.26 -2.06
CA LEU A 364 9.73 -8.09 -3.13
C LEU A 364 8.74 -8.24 -4.28
N CYS A 365 7.44 -8.40 -4.02
CA CYS A 365 6.44 -8.45 -5.08
C CYS A 365 6.39 -7.15 -5.89
N PHE A 366 6.45 -5.97 -5.26
CA PHE A 366 6.50 -4.70 -6.01
C PHE A 366 7.77 -4.55 -6.86
N ILE A 367 8.93 -4.91 -6.30
CA ILE A 367 10.21 -4.88 -7.04
C ILE A 367 10.18 -5.87 -8.22
N HIS A 368 9.74 -7.10 -7.98
CA HIS A 368 9.72 -8.15 -8.97
C HIS A 368 8.67 -7.90 -10.05
N ALA A 369 7.48 -7.38 -9.70
CA ALA A 369 6.46 -6.96 -10.66
C ALA A 369 7.02 -5.95 -11.68
N GLY A 370 7.79 -4.96 -11.21
CA GLY A 370 8.43 -3.96 -12.05
C GLY A 370 9.67 -4.44 -12.82
N THR A 371 10.25 -5.60 -12.49
CA THR A 371 11.49 -6.09 -13.12
C THR A 371 11.31 -7.33 -13.99
N THR A 372 10.29 -8.16 -13.73
CA THR A 372 10.04 -9.38 -14.52
C THR A 372 9.12 -9.16 -15.71
N ALA A 373 8.27 -8.14 -15.68
CA ALA A 373 7.39 -7.81 -16.78
C ALA A 373 8.13 -7.04 -17.88
N GLU A 374 7.76 -7.29 -19.15
CA GLU A 374 8.24 -6.48 -20.28
C GLU A 374 7.85 -5.02 -20.07
N VAL A 375 8.66 -4.08 -20.56
CA VAL A 375 8.48 -2.63 -20.32
C VAL A 375 7.05 -2.15 -20.65
N ARG A 376 6.44 -2.70 -21.71
CA ARG A 376 5.06 -2.39 -22.12
C ARG A 376 3.97 -2.91 -21.17
N ASP A 377 4.27 -3.93 -20.38
CA ASP A 377 3.31 -4.62 -19.51
C ASP A 377 3.38 -4.19 -18.05
N LYS A 378 4.49 -3.55 -17.66
CA LYS A 378 4.75 -3.17 -16.26
C LYS A 378 3.62 -2.33 -15.65
N ASP A 379 2.98 -1.48 -16.44
CA ASP A 379 1.82 -0.69 -15.98
C ASP A 379 0.66 -1.62 -15.56
N TRP A 380 0.24 -2.50 -16.47
CA TRP A 380 -0.84 -3.47 -16.22
C TRP A 380 -0.55 -4.39 -15.04
N VAL A 381 0.67 -4.92 -14.97
CA VAL A 381 1.11 -5.81 -13.88
C VAL A 381 1.11 -5.10 -12.54
N ASN A 382 1.56 -3.84 -12.47
CA ASN A 382 1.55 -3.08 -11.21
C ASN A 382 0.11 -2.72 -10.77
N ARG A 383 -0.78 -2.37 -11.70
CA ARG A 383 -2.21 -2.14 -11.39
C ARG A 383 -2.87 -3.43 -10.88
N ALA A 384 -2.63 -4.55 -11.53
CA ALA A 384 -3.15 -5.85 -11.12
C ALA A 384 -2.58 -6.31 -9.77
N THR A 385 -1.31 -6.03 -9.49
CA THR A 385 -0.69 -6.29 -8.18
C THR A 385 -1.39 -5.51 -7.07
N ALA A 386 -1.72 -4.23 -7.28
CA ALA A 386 -2.50 -3.44 -6.34
C ALA A 386 -3.93 -4.00 -6.14
N MET A 387 -4.55 -4.51 -7.22
CA MET A 387 -5.84 -5.22 -7.14
C MET A 387 -5.78 -6.48 -6.29
N CYS A 388 -4.72 -7.27 -6.45
CA CYS A 388 -4.50 -8.48 -5.66
C CYS A 388 -4.41 -8.21 -4.16
N ILE A 389 -3.88 -7.03 -3.76
CA ILE A 389 -3.88 -6.60 -2.35
C ILE A 389 -5.33 -6.46 -1.84
N ASN A 390 -6.18 -5.72 -2.55
CA ASN A 390 -7.56 -5.49 -2.11
C ASN A 390 -8.40 -6.78 -2.11
N ILE A 391 -8.23 -7.64 -3.12
CA ILE A 391 -8.87 -8.97 -3.13
C ILE A 391 -8.39 -9.78 -1.93
N GLY A 392 -7.08 -9.78 -1.65
CA GLY A 392 -6.51 -10.52 -0.54
C GLY A 392 -7.01 -10.05 0.83
N ILE A 393 -7.12 -8.73 1.02
CA ILE A 393 -7.73 -8.13 2.23
C ILE A 393 -9.18 -8.60 2.39
N MET A 394 -9.98 -8.52 1.33
CA MET A 394 -11.40 -8.90 1.36
C MET A 394 -11.58 -10.39 1.67
N VAL A 395 -10.87 -11.27 0.95
CA VAL A 395 -10.95 -12.72 1.12
C VAL A 395 -10.38 -13.14 2.48
N GLY A 396 -9.21 -12.62 2.87
CA GLY A 396 -8.61 -12.90 4.19
C GLY A 396 -9.53 -12.50 5.34
N SER A 397 -10.13 -11.31 5.27
CA SER A 397 -11.10 -10.86 6.27
C SER A 397 -12.33 -11.77 6.32
N GLY A 398 -12.83 -12.23 5.17
CA GLY A 398 -13.92 -13.21 5.09
C GLY A 398 -13.57 -14.55 5.74
N VAL A 399 -12.38 -15.09 5.45
CA VAL A 399 -11.85 -16.32 6.08
C VAL A 399 -11.77 -16.17 7.60
N CYS A 400 -11.27 -15.03 8.08
CA CYS A 400 -11.21 -14.72 9.50
C CYS A 400 -12.62 -14.74 10.14
N SER A 401 -13.60 -14.05 9.54
CA SER A 401 -14.98 -14.01 10.04
C SER A 401 -15.62 -15.41 10.12
N VAL A 402 -15.41 -16.25 9.11
CA VAL A 402 -15.90 -17.64 9.10
C VAL A 402 -15.21 -18.45 10.20
N ALA A 403 -13.89 -18.36 10.32
CA ALA A 403 -13.14 -19.07 11.35
C ALA A 403 -13.59 -18.67 12.75
N GLN A 404 -13.87 -17.39 12.99
CA GLN A 404 -14.38 -16.93 14.28
C GLN A 404 -15.77 -17.49 14.59
N THR A 405 -16.66 -17.51 13.61
CA THR A 405 -18.01 -18.06 13.77
C THR A 405 -17.95 -19.55 14.10
N LEU A 406 -17.13 -20.32 13.38
CA LEU A 406 -17.00 -21.77 13.56
C LEU A 406 -16.31 -22.17 14.87
N LEU A 407 -15.39 -21.34 15.38
CA LEU A 407 -14.66 -21.64 16.62
C LEU A 407 -15.35 -21.11 17.88
N GLN A 408 -16.40 -20.29 17.73
CA GLN A 408 -17.25 -19.81 18.82
C GLN A 408 -18.55 -20.60 18.97
N ALA A 409 -18.96 -21.33 17.94
CA ALA A 409 -20.02 -22.33 17.99
C ALA A 409 -19.51 -23.62 18.66
#